data_AF-A0A4P6MSQ1-F1
#
_entry.id   AF-A0A4P6MSQ1-F1
#
_cell.length_a   1.000
_cell.length_b   1.000
_cell.length_c   1.000
_cell.angle_alpha   90.00
_cell.angle_beta   90.00
_cell.angle_gamma   90.00
#
_symmetry.space_group_name_H-M   'P 1'
#
loop_
_entity.id
_entity.type
_entity.pdbx_description
1 polymer ?
#
loop_
_entity_poly.entity_id
_entity_poly.type
_entity_poly.pdbx_seq_one_letter_code
_entity_poly.pdbx_strand_id
1 'polypeptide(L)'
;MSKEVDGTKIKTKKTWKDYKQNFKKRLLNVKQHTIKRWKENKKKIIIRYAVFLSIFLITYFLDQFTKFHFYPGEAAYEAYENGNIVQVYQGAFLGIRLVPHHGVTIIPFKTNAVIIIVQIISVISILTFTILIFYIDSFLWVSIIAMLVSGTAGNMTDRFLWNGYVKDILFWTYFEKVFKRDLGTFNVADVLIIVSIIISVVYLVISIFVEYFKEEKQKIDNPNNQNDINNNDQIVSTNNQHNTVS
;
A
#
# COMPACT_ATOMS: atom_id res chain seq x y z
N MET A 1 30.54 8.57 31.15
CA MET A 1 29.56 7.51 31.47
C MET A 1 28.35 8.18 32.12
N SER A 2 27.31 8.48 31.35
CA SER A 2 26.08 9.10 31.90
C SER A 2 25.06 7.99 32.19
N LYS A 3 24.58 7.94 33.43
CA LYS A 3 23.49 7.06 33.89
C LYS A 3 22.22 7.92 33.90
N GLU A 4 21.21 7.55 33.13
CA GLU A 4 19.84 7.99 33.42
C GLU A 4 19.36 7.21 34.64
N VAL A 5 19.06 7.94 35.72
CA VAL A 5 18.56 7.41 36.98
C VAL A 5 17.09 7.76 37.04
N ASP A 6 16.24 6.78 36.74
CA ASP A 6 14.80 6.85 37.00
C ASP A 6 14.46 5.85 38.12
N GLY A 7 14.30 6.39 39.33
CA GLY A 7 13.47 5.85 40.40
C GLY A 7 13.90 4.57 41.12
N THR A 8 13.92 3.40 40.49
CA THR A 8 14.04 2.12 41.23
C THR A 8 14.58 0.91 40.45
N LYS A 9 14.92 1.02 39.16
CA LYS A 9 15.56 -0.09 38.42
C LYS A 9 16.59 0.44 37.43
N ILE A 10 17.88 0.32 37.78
CA ILE A 10 18.99 0.59 36.86
C ILE A 10 18.91 -0.45 35.73
N LYS A 11 18.26 -0.12 34.61
CA LYS A 11 18.35 -0.94 33.39
C LYS A 11 19.78 -0.85 32.88
N THR A 12 20.50 -1.97 32.92
CA THR A 12 21.84 -2.06 32.34
C THR A 12 21.79 -1.65 30.87
N LYS A 13 22.69 -0.74 30.47
CA LYS A 13 22.75 -0.24 29.09
C LYS A 13 23.06 -1.42 28.17
N LYS A 14 22.11 -1.74 27.27
CA LYS A 14 22.28 -2.82 26.28
C LYS A 14 23.56 -2.59 25.48
N THR A 15 24.39 -3.62 25.39
CA THR A 15 25.61 -3.61 24.60
C THR A 15 25.30 -3.84 23.12
N TRP A 16 26.21 -3.45 22.22
CA TRP A 16 26.13 -3.78 20.79
C TRP A 16 25.98 -5.29 20.54
N LYS A 17 26.57 -6.12 21.40
CA LYS A 17 26.41 -7.59 21.37
C LYS A 17 24.95 -7.99 21.63
N ASP A 18 24.27 -7.34 22.58
CA ASP A 18 22.86 -7.60 22.88
C ASP A 18 21.95 -7.22 21.71
N TYR A 19 22.21 -6.09 21.03
CA TYR A 19 21.45 -5.70 19.84
C TYR A 19 21.63 -6.71 18.70
N LYS A 20 22.87 -7.13 18.43
CA LYS A 20 23.17 -8.12 17.40
C LYS A 20 22.50 -9.48 17.71
N GLN A 21 22.54 -9.91 18.97
CA GLN A 21 21.91 -11.16 19.39
C GLN A 21 20.39 -11.09 19.30
N ASN A 22 19.79 -9.99 19.73
CA ASN A 22 18.34 -9.77 19.61
C ASN A 22 17.89 -9.72 18.16
N PHE A 23 18.65 -9.08 17.29
CA PHE A 23 18.39 -9.07 15.85
C PHE A 23 18.45 -10.47 15.24
N LYS A 24 19.50 -11.25 15.55
CA LYS A 24 19.62 -12.64 15.10
C LYS A 24 18.45 -13.51 15.57
N LYS A 25 18.04 -13.37 16.84
CA LYS A 25 16.86 -14.07 17.39
C LYS A 25 15.58 -13.70 16.63
N ARG A 26 15.35 -12.41 16.35
CA ARG A 26 14.21 -11.95 15.55
C ARG A 26 14.20 -12.56 14.15
N LEU A 27 15.34 -12.57 13.46
CA LEU A 27 15.45 -13.19 12.14
C LEU A 27 15.15 -14.70 12.17
N LEU A 28 15.65 -15.41 13.19
CA LEU A 28 15.36 -16.84 13.36
C LEU A 28 13.88 -17.09 13.62
N ASN A 29 13.24 -16.26 14.46
CA ASN A 29 11.81 -16.36 14.73
C ASN A 29 10.97 -16.11 13.47
N VAL A 30 11.32 -15.09 12.67
CA VAL A 30 10.66 -14.84 11.37
C VAL A 30 10.83 -16.05 10.46
N LYS A 31 12.06 -16.57 10.30
CA LYS A 31 12.33 -17.76 9.48
C LYS A 31 11.49 -18.96 9.90
N GLN A 32 11.44 -19.25 11.20
CA GLN A 32 10.66 -20.38 11.74
C GLN A 32 9.16 -20.19 11.46
N HIS A 33 8.64 -18.98 11.67
CA HIS A 33 7.25 -18.63 11.39
C HIS A 33 6.92 -18.79 9.89
N THR A 34 7.77 -18.27 8.99
CA THR A 34 7.61 -18.41 7.53
C THR A 34 7.60 -19.88 7.11
N ILE A 35 8.53 -20.70 7.61
CA ILE A 35 8.60 -22.14 7.28
C ILE A 35 7.35 -22.87 7.78
N LYS A 36 6.91 -22.58 9.01
CA LYS A 36 5.70 -23.19 9.58
C LYS A 36 4.48 -22.84 8.73
N ARG A 37 4.29 -21.55 8.41
CA ARG A 37 3.18 -21.08 7.58
C ARG A 37 3.18 -21.72 6.20
N TRP A 38 4.35 -21.85 5.56
CA TRP A 38 4.47 -22.55 4.28
C TRP A 38 4.02 -24.01 4.38
N LYS A 39 4.51 -24.76 5.38
CA LYS A 39 4.16 -26.18 5.55
C LYS A 39 2.65 -26.37 5.78
N GLU A 40 2.05 -25.53 6.59
CA GLU A 40 0.63 -25.63 6.94
C GLU A 40 -0.31 -25.15 5.83
N ASN A 41 0.09 -24.12 5.07
CA ASN A 41 -0.81 -23.41 4.14
C ASN A 41 -0.35 -23.39 2.68
N LYS A 42 0.60 -24.24 2.27
CA LYS A 42 1.20 -24.22 0.91
C LYS A 42 0.21 -24.06 -0.23
N LYS A 43 -0.90 -24.83 -0.22
CA LYS A 43 -1.91 -24.77 -1.29
C LYS A 43 -2.59 -23.41 -1.36
N LYS A 44 -2.99 -22.87 -0.20
CA LYS A 44 -3.64 -21.55 -0.11
C LYS A 44 -2.69 -20.43 -0.56
N ILE A 45 -1.41 -20.51 -0.16
CA ILE A 45 -0.38 -19.55 -0.57
C ILE A 45 -0.21 -19.56 -2.10
N ILE A 46 -0.07 -20.74 -2.70
CA ILE A 46 0.08 -20.89 -4.16
C ILE A 46 -1.15 -20.32 -4.88
N ILE A 47 -2.36 -20.63 -4.41
CA ILE A 47 -3.59 -20.10 -5.02
C ILE A 47 -3.62 -18.57 -4.93
N ARG A 48 -3.22 -17.97 -3.81
CA ARG A 48 -3.15 -16.51 -3.68
C ARG A 48 -2.15 -15.88 -4.64
N TYR A 49 -0.97 -16.48 -4.81
CA TYR A 49 -0.01 -16.03 -5.82
C TYR A 49 -0.54 -16.19 -7.24
N ALA A 50 -1.30 -17.26 -7.53
CA ALA A 50 -1.94 -17.43 -8.84
C ALA A 50 -3.02 -16.36 -9.10
N VAL A 51 -3.85 -16.05 -8.10
CA VAL A 51 -4.84 -14.96 -8.17
C VAL A 51 -4.15 -13.62 -8.36
N PHE A 52 -3.12 -13.33 -7.55
CA PHE A 52 -2.30 -12.12 -7.67
C PHE A 52 -1.74 -11.97 -9.09
N LEU A 53 -1.07 -13.01 -9.60
CA LEU A 53 -0.43 -12.97 -10.91
C LEU A 53 -1.45 -12.83 -12.03
N SER A 54 -2.60 -13.49 -11.93
CA SER A 54 -3.67 -13.39 -12.93
C SER A 54 -4.22 -11.98 -13.04
N ILE A 55 -4.58 -11.37 -11.90
CA ILE A 55 -5.08 -9.99 -11.86
C ILE A 55 -3.99 -9.05 -12.36
N PHE A 56 -2.76 -9.19 -11.84
CA PHE A 56 -1.63 -8.37 -12.22
C PHE A 56 -1.40 -8.38 -13.74
N LEU A 57 -1.35 -9.56 -14.37
CA LEU A 57 -1.09 -9.69 -15.80
C LEU A 57 -2.21 -9.07 -16.64
N ILE A 58 -3.47 -9.29 -16.26
CA ILE A 58 -4.63 -8.73 -16.98
C ILE A 58 -4.59 -7.20 -16.93
N THR A 59 -4.42 -6.62 -15.74
CA THR A 59 -4.48 -5.16 -15.56
C THR A 59 -3.23 -4.48 -16.08
N TYR A 60 -2.05 -5.09 -15.94
CA TYR A 60 -0.81 -4.62 -16.56
C TYR A 60 -0.91 -4.64 -18.08
N PHE A 61 -1.41 -5.73 -18.66
CA PHE A 61 -1.62 -5.83 -20.11
C PHE A 61 -2.59 -4.76 -20.59
N LEU A 62 -3.68 -4.51 -19.88
CA LEU A 62 -4.64 -3.46 -20.23
C LEU A 62 -3.98 -2.07 -20.28
N ASP A 63 -3.14 -1.73 -19.30
CA ASP A 63 -2.39 -0.48 -19.29
C ASP A 63 -1.43 -0.36 -20.48
N GLN A 64 -0.60 -1.39 -20.70
CA GLN A 64 0.39 -1.37 -21.78
C GLN A 64 -0.28 -1.39 -23.16
N PHE A 65 -1.37 -2.15 -23.32
CA PHE A 65 -2.15 -2.21 -24.55
C PHE A 65 -2.78 -0.86 -24.89
N THR A 66 -3.42 -0.20 -23.91
CA THR A 66 -4.04 1.12 -24.15
C THR A 66 -2.97 2.16 -24.52
N LYS A 67 -1.84 2.18 -23.82
CA LYS A 67 -0.72 3.07 -24.15
C LYS A 67 -0.10 2.75 -25.50
N PHE A 68 0.05 1.48 -25.87
CA PHE A 68 0.59 1.08 -27.17
C PHE A 68 -0.34 1.47 -28.31
N HIS A 69 -1.64 1.25 -28.17
CA HIS A 69 -2.61 1.48 -29.23
C HIS A 69 -2.85 2.96 -29.51
N PHE A 70 -2.90 3.79 -28.46
CA PHE A 70 -3.24 5.20 -28.61
C PHE A 70 -2.04 6.13 -28.72
N TYR A 71 -0.85 5.73 -28.27
CA TYR A 71 0.33 6.60 -28.27
C TYR A 71 1.19 6.40 -29.55
N PRO A 72 1.24 7.36 -30.48
CA PRO A 72 1.90 7.20 -31.78
C PRO A 72 3.44 7.32 -31.72
N GLY A 73 4.03 7.23 -30.52
CA GLY A 73 5.48 7.23 -30.32
C GLY A 73 6.09 8.64 -30.31
N GLU A 74 7.27 8.78 -30.90
CA GLU A 74 8.12 9.98 -30.83
C GLU A 74 7.44 11.24 -31.39
N ALA A 75 6.56 11.11 -32.39
CA ALA A 75 5.82 12.24 -32.94
C ALA A 75 4.94 12.96 -31.89
N ALA A 76 4.36 12.21 -30.95
CA ALA A 76 3.60 12.81 -29.85
C ALA A 76 4.51 13.53 -28.85
N TYR A 77 5.71 13.01 -28.63
CA TYR A 77 6.70 13.60 -27.76
C TYR A 77 7.23 14.92 -28.33
N GLU A 78 7.61 14.94 -29.60
CA GLU A 78 8.06 16.15 -30.30
C GLU A 78 6.98 17.23 -30.34
N ALA A 79 5.73 16.85 -30.62
CA ALA A 79 4.62 17.80 -30.59
C ALA A 79 4.47 18.44 -29.19
N TYR A 80 4.56 17.63 -28.13
CA TYR A 80 4.43 18.12 -26.76
C TYR A 80 5.60 19.01 -26.33
N GLU A 81 6.85 18.66 -26.65
CA GLU A 81 8.02 19.50 -26.38
C GLU A 81 7.93 20.86 -27.09
N ASN A 82 7.28 20.90 -28.27
CA ASN A 82 6.99 22.13 -28.99
C ASN A 82 5.75 22.89 -28.45
N GLY A 83 5.19 22.47 -27.32
CA GLY A 83 4.03 23.09 -26.67
C GLY A 83 2.67 22.72 -27.28
N ASN A 84 2.63 21.77 -28.21
CA ASN A 84 1.39 21.32 -28.85
C ASN A 84 0.84 20.08 -28.13
N ILE A 85 -0.38 20.19 -27.61
CA ILE A 85 -1.12 19.03 -27.09
C ILE A 85 -1.75 18.30 -28.28
N VAL A 86 -1.36 17.03 -28.49
CA VAL A 86 -1.98 16.20 -29.53
C VAL A 86 -3.25 15.59 -28.97
N GLN A 87 -4.38 16.21 -29.26
CA GLN A 87 -5.71 15.68 -28.95
C GLN A 87 -6.20 14.80 -30.11
N VAL A 88 -6.35 13.51 -29.87
CA VAL A 88 -6.75 12.52 -30.90
C VAL A 88 -8.26 12.38 -30.97
N TYR A 89 -8.93 12.42 -29.81
CA TYR A 89 -10.38 12.22 -29.73
C TYR A 89 -10.98 13.00 -28.56
N GLN A 90 -12.18 13.54 -28.76
CA GLN A 90 -12.92 14.27 -27.72
C GLN A 90 -14.36 13.78 -27.64
N GLY A 91 -14.61 12.82 -26.76
CA GLY A 91 -15.95 12.34 -26.47
C GLY A 91 -16.73 13.25 -25.53
N ALA A 92 -17.96 12.85 -25.21
CA ALA A 92 -18.80 13.58 -24.25
C ALA A 92 -18.25 13.51 -22.82
N PHE A 93 -17.76 12.33 -22.41
CA PHE A 93 -17.28 12.07 -21.04
C PHE A 93 -15.77 11.89 -20.95
N LEU A 94 -15.20 11.12 -21.87
CA LEU A 94 -13.77 10.82 -21.96
C LEU A 94 -13.22 11.27 -23.30
N GLY A 95 -11.99 11.77 -23.27
CA GLY A 95 -11.20 12.11 -24.45
C GLY A 95 -9.84 11.44 -24.40
N ILE A 96 -9.17 11.47 -25.55
CA ILE A 96 -7.82 10.93 -25.74
C ILE A 96 -6.92 12.09 -26.13
N ARG A 97 -5.91 12.36 -25.30
CA ARG A 97 -4.85 13.32 -25.59
C ARG A 97 -3.51 12.76 -25.13
N LEU A 98 -2.46 13.08 -25.88
CA LEU A 98 -1.16 12.45 -25.71
C LEU A 98 -0.23 13.38 -24.95
N VAL A 99 0.13 12.99 -23.72
CA VAL A 99 0.96 13.80 -22.84
C VAL A 99 2.08 12.94 -22.24
N PRO A 100 3.36 13.19 -22.58
CA PRO A 100 4.48 12.59 -21.88
C PRO A 100 4.67 13.26 -20.51
N HIS A 101 4.55 12.46 -19.44
CA HIS A 101 4.66 12.92 -18.07
C HIS A 101 5.97 12.46 -17.41
N HIS A 102 6.91 13.39 -17.20
CA HIS A 102 8.20 13.11 -16.54
C HIS A 102 8.16 13.16 -15.01
N GLY A 103 7.10 13.73 -14.44
CA GLY A 103 7.00 13.97 -13.01
C GLY A 103 6.39 12.81 -12.22
N VAL A 104 6.24 13.07 -10.93
CA VAL A 104 5.19 12.50 -10.11
C VAL A 104 4.25 13.63 -9.71
N THR A 105 2.98 13.35 -9.51
CA THR A 105 1.93 14.35 -9.26
C THR A 105 2.25 15.36 -8.15
N ILE A 106 3.12 14.99 -7.19
CA ILE A 106 3.50 15.80 -6.02
C ILE A 106 4.84 16.54 -6.20
N ILE A 107 5.72 16.08 -7.10
CA ILE A 107 7.07 16.63 -7.28
C ILE A 107 7.21 17.06 -8.75
N PRO A 108 7.03 18.36 -9.07
CA PRO A 108 7.02 18.84 -10.46
C PRO A 108 8.43 18.98 -11.08
N PHE A 109 9.49 18.60 -10.35
CA PHE A 109 10.86 18.69 -10.84
C PHE A 109 11.17 17.56 -11.83
N LYS A 110 11.42 17.92 -13.09
CA LYS A 110 11.81 17.00 -14.18
C LYS A 110 13.31 16.66 -14.16
N THR A 111 13.92 16.48 -13.00
CA THR A 111 15.35 16.12 -12.94
C THR A 111 15.53 14.61 -13.05
N ASN A 112 16.63 14.18 -13.68
CA ASN A 112 16.98 12.75 -13.77
C ASN A 112 17.03 12.08 -12.38
N ALA A 113 17.46 12.82 -11.36
CA ALA A 113 17.49 12.32 -9.98
C ALA A 113 16.09 11.95 -9.46
N VAL A 114 15.06 12.78 -9.71
CA VAL A 114 13.68 12.50 -9.28
C VAL A 114 13.15 11.26 -9.99
N ILE A 115 13.38 11.13 -11.30
CA ILE A 115 12.97 9.97 -12.09
C ILE A 115 13.59 8.68 -11.52
N ILE A 116 14.89 8.69 -11.25
CA ILE A 116 15.62 7.56 -10.66
C ILE A 116 15.06 7.20 -9.27
N ILE A 117 14.81 8.19 -8.41
CA ILE A 117 14.23 7.96 -7.08
C ILE A 117 12.85 7.30 -7.20
N VAL A 118 12.00 7.80 -8.09
CA VAL A 118 10.66 7.25 -8.32
C VAL A 118 10.73 5.80 -8.82
N GLN A 119 11.67 5.49 -9.71
CA GLN A 119 11.92 4.11 -10.16
C GLN A 119 12.38 3.20 -9.02
N ILE A 120 13.33 3.64 -8.19
CA ILE A 120 13.81 2.87 -7.03
C ILE A 120 12.66 2.58 -6.06
N ILE A 121 11.85 3.59 -5.73
CA ILE A 121 10.68 3.42 -4.86
C ILE A 121 9.69 2.45 -5.50
N SER A 122 9.45 2.54 -6.81
CA SER A 122 8.56 1.63 -7.53
C SER A 122 9.04 0.18 -7.43
N VAL A 123 10.32 -0.10 -7.69
CA VAL A 123 10.91 -1.44 -7.55
C VAL A 123 10.79 -1.97 -6.11
N ILE A 124 11.15 -1.16 -5.12
CA ILE A 124 11.06 -1.55 -3.70
C ILE A 124 9.60 -1.85 -3.32
N SER A 125 8.65 -1.05 -3.79
CA SER A 125 7.23 -1.23 -3.49
C SER A 125 6.69 -2.53 -4.11
N ILE A 126 7.01 -2.81 -5.38
CA ILE A 126 6.60 -4.04 -6.08
C ILE A 126 7.14 -5.27 -5.35
N LEU A 127 8.43 -5.28 -4.98
CA LEU A 127 9.05 -6.38 -4.24
C LEU A 127 8.39 -6.58 -2.87
N THR A 128 8.19 -5.49 -2.13
CA THR A 128 7.59 -5.51 -0.80
C THR A 128 6.17 -6.07 -0.84
N PHE A 129 5.33 -5.57 -1.74
CA PHE A 129 3.96 -6.01 -1.89
C PHE A 129 3.85 -7.46 -2.39
N THR A 130 4.75 -7.88 -3.29
CA THR A 130 4.81 -9.28 -3.75
C THR A 130 5.18 -10.23 -2.60
N ILE A 131 6.10 -9.83 -1.70
CA ILE A 131 6.41 -10.59 -0.48
C ILE A 131 5.21 -10.61 0.48
N LEU A 132 4.48 -9.50 0.59
CA LEU A 132 3.34 -9.37 1.51
C LEU A 132 2.21 -10.37 1.20
N ILE A 133 2.03 -10.77 -0.07
CA ILE A 133 1.05 -11.80 -0.47
C ILE A 133 1.21 -13.10 0.32
N PHE A 134 2.45 -13.46 0.71
CA PHE A 134 2.71 -14.64 1.54
C PHE A 134 2.01 -14.58 2.92
N TYR A 135 1.88 -13.38 3.48
CA TYR A 135 1.37 -13.15 4.83
C TYR A 135 -0.11 -12.78 4.86
N ILE A 136 -0.70 -12.46 3.71
CA ILE A 136 -2.11 -12.09 3.60
C ILE A 136 -3.00 -13.34 3.47
N ASP A 137 -4.12 -13.33 4.19
CA ASP A 137 -5.11 -14.41 4.13
C ASP A 137 -6.34 -14.11 3.27
N SER A 138 -6.67 -12.84 3.08
CA SER A 138 -7.84 -12.38 2.34
C SER A 138 -7.57 -12.22 0.83
N PHE A 139 -8.42 -12.83 -0.01
CA PHE A 139 -8.36 -12.67 -1.46
C PHE A 139 -8.66 -11.25 -1.93
N LEU A 140 -9.46 -10.49 -1.17
CA LEU A 140 -9.72 -9.09 -1.47
C LEU A 140 -8.43 -8.26 -1.37
N TRP A 141 -7.67 -8.42 -0.27
CA TRP A 141 -6.37 -7.76 -0.12
C TRP A 141 -5.37 -8.17 -1.18
N VAL A 142 -5.35 -9.46 -1.57
CA VAL A 142 -4.52 -9.93 -2.69
C VAL A 142 -4.89 -9.22 -3.99
N SER A 143 -6.19 -9.04 -4.26
CA SER A 143 -6.68 -8.38 -5.49
C SER A 143 -6.34 -6.89 -5.51
N ILE A 144 -6.55 -6.19 -4.39
CA ILE A 144 -6.17 -4.78 -4.20
C ILE A 144 -4.67 -4.60 -4.45
N ILE A 145 -3.85 -5.45 -3.85
CA ILE A 145 -2.39 -5.37 -4.02
C ILE A 145 -1.98 -5.70 -5.46
N ALA A 146 -2.63 -6.66 -6.12
CA ALA A 146 -2.37 -6.97 -7.51
C ALA A 146 -2.64 -5.76 -8.43
N MET A 147 -3.78 -5.09 -8.24
CA MET A 147 -4.12 -3.87 -8.97
C MET A 147 -3.11 -2.74 -8.70
N LEU A 148 -2.78 -2.48 -7.43
CA LEU A 148 -1.80 -1.47 -7.02
C LEU A 148 -0.42 -1.75 -7.65
N VAL A 149 0.08 -2.98 -7.54
CA VAL A 149 1.38 -3.40 -8.08
C VAL A 149 1.38 -3.34 -9.60
N SER A 150 0.28 -3.72 -10.26
CA SER A 150 0.17 -3.64 -11.72
C SER A 150 0.19 -2.20 -12.25
N GLY A 151 -0.49 -1.27 -11.59
CA GLY A 151 -0.46 0.14 -11.95
C GLY A 151 0.93 0.74 -11.74
N THR A 152 1.55 0.47 -10.59
CA THR A 152 2.94 0.88 -10.32
C THR A 152 3.90 0.30 -11.37
N ALA A 153 3.76 -0.98 -11.71
CA ALA A 153 4.58 -1.63 -12.73
C ALA A 153 4.36 -1.03 -14.13
N GLY A 154 3.12 -0.75 -14.54
CA GLY A 154 2.81 -0.16 -15.84
C GLY A 154 3.49 1.20 -16.03
N ASN A 155 3.36 2.08 -15.04
CA ASN A 155 4.04 3.38 -15.05
C ASN A 155 5.55 3.30 -14.86
N MET A 156 6.06 2.25 -14.19
CA MET A 156 7.49 2.01 -14.05
C MET A 156 8.10 1.51 -15.37
N THR A 157 7.43 0.59 -16.06
CA THR A 157 7.84 0.08 -17.38
C THR A 157 8.00 1.22 -18.36
N ASP A 158 7.04 2.13 -18.44
CA ASP A 158 7.15 3.27 -19.34
C ASP A 158 8.39 4.11 -19.05
N ARG A 159 8.64 4.44 -17.77
CA ARG A 159 9.82 5.23 -17.39
C ARG A 159 11.13 4.55 -17.76
N PHE A 160 11.20 3.22 -17.72
CA PHE A 160 12.39 2.48 -18.15
C PHE A 160 12.57 2.46 -19.66
N LEU A 161 11.47 2.40 -20.42
CA LEU A 161 11.53 2.29 -21.88
C LEU A 161 11.61 3.65 -22.59
N TRP A 162 11.08 4.71 -21.98
CA TRP A 162 10.84 5.99 -22.62
C TRP A 162 11.56 7.14 -21.92
N ASN A 163 12.86 6.99 -21.65
CA ASN A 163 13.70 8.07 -21.10
C ASN A 163 13.09 8.79 -19.87
N GLY A 164 12.40 8.03 -19.01
CA GLY A 164 11.88 8.53 -17.75
C GLY A 164 10.50 9.18 -17.77
N TYR A 165 9.76 9.18 -18.90
CA TYR A 165 8.36 9.63 -18.91
C TYR A 165 7.34 8.49 -18.89
N VAL A 166 6.11 8.84 -18.52
CA VAL A 166 4.92 7.99 -18.59
C VAL A 166 3.99 8.50 -19.67
N LYS A 167 3.35 7.59 -20.40
CA LYS A 167 2.38 7.94 -21.44
C LYS A 167 1.00 8.16 -20.84
N ASP A 168 0.62 9.41 -20.62
CA ASP A 168 -0.73 9.75 -20.22
C ASP A 168 -1.59 9.97 -21.47
N ILE A 169 -2.74 9.31 -21.51
CA ILE A 169 -3.55 9.17 -22.73
C ILE A 169 -5.02 9.56 -22.54
N LEU A 170 -5.56 9.48 -21.34
CA LEU A 170 -6.98 9.70 -21.04
C LEU A 170 -7.18 11.01 -20.29
N PHE A 171 -8.27 11.71 -20.59
CA PHE A 171 -8.70 12.88 -19.81
C PHE A 171 -10.22 12.97 -19.72
N TRP A 172 -10.70 13.62 -18.66
CA TRP A 172 -12.13 13.77 -18.40
C TRP A 172 -12.72 14.99 -19.12
N THR A 173 -13.17 14.80 -20.37
CA THR A 173 -13.72 15.89 -21.18
C THR A 173 -14.92 16.58 -20.54
N TYR A 174 -15.82 15.82 -19.91
CA TYR A 174 -17.00 16.41 -19.25
C TYR A 174 -16.60 17.38 -18.13
N PHE A 175 -15.71 16.95 -17.25
CA PHE A 175 -15.30 17.77 -16.11
C PHE A 175 -14.45 18.96 -16.54
N GLU A 176 -13.55 18.83 -17.52
CA GLU A 176 -12.80 19.98 -18.03
C GLU A 176 -13.72 21.04 -18.64
N LYS A 177 -14.79 20.63 -19.34
CA LYS A 177 -15.83 21.56 -19.86
C LYS A 177 -16.60 22.25 -18.73
N VAL A 178 -17.00 21.51 -17.71
CA VAL A 178 -17.76 22.05 -16.56
C VAL A 178 -16.93 23.03 -15.75
N PHE A 179 -15.67 22.69 -15.46
CA PHE A 179 -14.78 23.51 -14.63
C PHE A 179 -13.97 24.55 -15.42
N LYS A 180 -14.05 24.55 -16.76
CA LYS A 180 -13.31 25.44 -17.67
C LYS A 180 -11.80 25.47 -17.38
N ARG A 181 -11.23 24.32 -17.02
CA ARG A 181 -9.80 24.16 -16.72
C ARG A 181 -9.35 22.75 -17.07
N ASP A 182 -8.07 22.58 -17.37
CA ASP A 182 -7.45 21.27 -17.55
C ASP A 182 -7.31 20.55 -16.20
N LEU A 183 -7.82 19.32 -16.13
CA LEU A 183 -7.86 18.51 -14.90
C LEU A 183 -6.74 17.47 -14.84
N GLY A 184 -5.81 17.53 -15.80
CA GLY A 184 -4.74 16.57 -15.96
C GLY A 184 -5.13 15.38 -16.85
N THR A 185 -4.12 14.82 -17.48
CA THR A 185 -4.21 13.57 -18.24
C THR A 185 -3.80 12.44 -17.30
N PHE A 186 -4.33 11.26 -17.51
CA PHE A 186 -3.99 10.07 -16.74
C PHE A 186 -3.95 8.87 -17.67
N ASN A 187 -3.51 7.74 -17.13
CA ASN A 187 -3.52 6.46 -17.81
C ASN A 187 -4.25 5.38 -16.98
N VAL A 188 -4.35 4.17 -17.50
CA VAL A 188 -5.03 3.06 -16.82
C VAL A 188 -4.28 2.69 -15.54
N ALA A 189 -2.95 2.71 -15.53
CA ALA A 189 -2.14 2.48 -14.33
C ALA A 189 -2.48 3.46 -13.19
N ASP A 190 -2.69 4.75 -13.47
CA ASP A 190 -3.10 5.74 -12.45
C ASP A 190 -4.48 5.41 -11.87
N VAL A 191 -5.44 5.02 -12.73
CA VAL A 191 -6.77 4.59 -12.31
C VAL A 191 -6.67 3.37 -11.39
N LEU A 192 -5.86 2.37 -11.76
CA LEU A 192 -5.65 1.17 -10.95
C LEU A 192 -5.07 1.50 -9.57
N ILE A 193 -4.07 2.39 -9.50
CA ILE A 193 -3.48 2.84 -8.24
C ILE A 193 -4.53 3.55 -7.37
N ILE A 194 -5.24 4.54 -7.93
CA ILE A 194 -6.23 5.33 -7.20
C ILE A 194 -7.38 4.45 -6.70
N VAL A 195 -7.93 3.60 -7.57
CA VAL A 195 -9.02 2.67 -7.21
C VAL A 195 -8.57 1.70 -6.11
N SER A 196 -7.34 1.17 -6.20
CA SER A 196 -6.80 0.28 -5.16
C SER A 196 -6.70 0.99 -3.81
N ILE A 197 -6.25 2.24 -3.80
CA ILE A 197 -6.15 3.04 -2.58
C ILE A 197 -7.55 3.30 -2.00
N ILE A 198 -8.51 3.74 -2.82
CA ILE A 198 -9.88 4.00 -2.38
C ILE A 198 -10.52 2.75 -1.78
N ILE A 199 -10.45 1.61 -2.48
CA ILE A 199 -10.99 0.34 -1.99
C ILE A 199 -10.31 -0.07 -0.67
N SER A 200 -8.99 0.10 -0.56
CA SER A 200 -8.24 -0.20 0.67
C SER A 200 -8.74 0.63 1.85
N VAL A 201 -8.91 1.94 1.66
CA VAL A 201 -9.35 2.85 2.73
C VAL A 201 -10.78 2.51 3.14
N VAL A 202 -11.70 2.36 2.18
CA VAL A 202 -13.09 2.00 2.46
C VAL A 202 -13.17 0.68 3.21
N TYR A 203 -12.42 -0.34 2.77
CA TYR A 203 -12.39 -1.63 3.44
C TYR A 203 -11.86 -1.54 4.88
N LEU A 204 -10.79 -0.77 5.12
CA LEU A 204 -10.24 -0.56 6.46
C LEU A 204 -11.25 0.13 7.38
N VAL A 205 -11.91 1.19 6.90
CA VAL A 205 -12.94 1.89 7.66
C VAL A 205 -14.09 0.96 8.03
N ILE A 206 -14.62 0.20 7.07
CA ILE A 206 -15.68 -0.78 7.33
C ILE A 206 -15.23 -1.84 8.34
N SER A 207 -13.99 -2.34 8.21
CA SER A 207 -13.45 -3.37 9.11
C SER A 207 -13.39 -2.88 10.55
N ILE A 208 -12.96 -1.63 10.77
CA ILE A 208 -12.92 -1.02 12.10
C ILE A 208 -14.34 -0.95 12.71
N PHE A 209 -15.33 -0.50 11.95
CA PHE A 209 -16.71 -0.44 12.44
C PHE A 209 -17.28 -1.83 12.74
N VAL A 210 -17.07 -2.80 11.85
CA VAL A 210 -17.55 -4.18 12.05
C VAL A 210 -16.93 -4.82 13.29
N GLU A 211 -15.63 -4.62 13.53
CA GLU A 211 -14.94 -5.13 14.71
C GLU A 211 -15.47 -4.47 16.00
N TYR A 212 -15.63 -3.14 15.98
CA TYR A 212 -16.21 -2.39 17.09
C TYR A 212 -17.61 -2.89 17.48
N PHE A 213 -18.51 -3.06 16.49
CA PHE A 213 -19.86 -3.55 16.77
C PHE A 213 -19.89 -5.02 17.21
N LYS A 214 -18.92 -5.83 16.77
CA LYS A 214 -18.81 -7.24 17.18
C LYS A 214 -18.38 -7.35 18.64
N GLU A 215 -17.44 -6.53 19.08
CA GLU A 215 -17.01 -6.49 20.49
C GLU A 215 -18.14 -6.05 21.42
N GLU A 216 -18.91 -5.02 21.03
CA GLU A 216 -20.06 -4.57 21.83
C GLU A 216 -21.15 -5.64 21.97
N LYS A 217 -21.47 -6.37 20.89
CA LYS A 217 -22.41 -7.50 20.97
C LYS A 217 -21.90 -8.61 21.89
N GLN A 218 -20.62 -8.94 21.82
CA GLN A 218 -20.02 -9.96 22.68
C GLN A 218 -20.06 -9.59 24.18
N LYS A 219 -19.96 -8.29 24.51
CA LYS A 219 -20.12 -7.80 25.89
C LYS A 219 -21.57 -7.93 26.37
N ILE A 220 -22.54 -7.66 25.49
CA ILE A 220 -23.98 -7.76 25.80
C ILE A 220 -24.42 -9.21 25.95
N ASP A 221 -23.95 -10.10 25.08
CA ASP A 221 -24.36 -11.53 25.06
C ASP A 221 -23.67 -12.37 26.15
N ASN A 222 -22.60 -11.86 26.79
CA ASN A 222 -21.82 -12.57 27.82
C ASN A 222 -21.54 -11.70 29.06
N PRO A 223 -22.58 -11.28 29.81
CA PRO A 223 -22.43 -10.38 30.97
C PRO A 223 -21.61 -10.97 32.13
N ASN A 224 -21.42 -12.30 32.18
CA ASN A 224 -20.67 -12.96 33.25
C ASN A 224 -19.14 -12.75 33.17
N ASN A 225 -18.59 -12.29 32.05
CA ASN A 225 -17.14 -12.03 31.91
C ASN A 225 -16.71 -10.68 32.52
N GLN A 226 -17.67 -9.83 32.92
CA GLN A 226 -17.41 -8.52 33.52
C GLN A 226 -17.33 -8.58 35.06
N ASN A 227 -17.87 -9.64 35.67
CA ASN A 227 -17.81 -9.86 37.12
C ASN A 227 -16.43 -10.35 37.60
N ASP A 228 -15.63 -11.00 36.74
CA ASP A 228 -14.28 -11.46 37.11
C ASP A 228 -13.22 -10.33 37.12
N ILE A 229 -13.48 -9.23 36.41
CA ILE A 229 -12.62 -8.04 36.45
C ILE A 229 -12.91 -7.23 37.71
N ASN A 230 -14.19 -7.03 38.06
CA ASN A 230 -14.58 -6.27 39.25
C ASN A 230 -14.28 -6.98 40.58
N ASN A 231 -14.33 -8.32 40.62
CA ASN A 231 -14.00 -9.06 41.84
C ASN A 231 -12.49 -9.04 42.15
N ASN A 232 -11.62 -9.03 41.13
CA ASN A 232 -10.16 -8.96 41.37
C ASN A 232 -9.72 -7.60 41.91
N ASP A 233 -10.34 -6.50 41.47
CA ASP A 233 -10.03 -5.17 42.01
C ASP A 233 -10.54 -5.00 43.45
N GLN A 234 -11.70 -5.57 43.81
CA GLN A 234 -12.19 -5.54 45.20
C GLN A 234 -11.32 -6.37 46.16
N ILE A 235 -10.81 -7.53 45.74
CA ILE A 235 -9.95 -8.38 46.58
C ILE A 235 -8.60 -7.69 46.88
N VAL A 236 -8.05 -6.91 45.95
CA VAL A 236 -6.80 -6.17 46.16
C VAL A 236 -6.98 -4.98 47.12
N SER A 237 -8.12 -4.29 47.09
CA SER A 237 -8.41 -3.21 48.03
C SER A 237 -8.71 -3.68 49.47
N THR A 238 -9.21 -4.91 49.65
CA THR A 238 -9.56 -5.43 50.98
C THR A 238 -8.33 -5.95 51.75
N ASN A 239 -7.32 -6.48 51.06
CA ASN A 239 -6.10 -6.99 51.70
C ASN A 239 -5.09 -5.91 52.14
N ASN A 240 -5.25 -4.66 51.69
CA ASN A 240 -4.35 -3.57 52.07
C ASN A 240 -4.79 -2.82 53.34
N GLN A 241 -5.98 -3.07 53.89
CA GLN A 241 -6.46 -2.42 55.11
C GLN A 241 -6.10 -3.17 56.41
N HIS A 242 -5.58 -4.41 56.34
CA HIS A 242 -5.34 -5.20 57.55
C HIS A 242 -3.89 -5.25 58.06
N ASN A 243 -2.93 -4.61 57.38
CA ASN A 243 -1.50 -4.68 57.72
C ASN A 243 -0.91 -3.41 58.38
N THR A 244 -1.74 -2.54 58.98
CA THR A 244 -1.26 -1.35 59.69
C THR A 244 -1.84 -1.21 61.09
N VAL A 245 -1.81 -2.26 61.93
CA VAL A 245 -1.85 -2.10 63.40
C VAL A 245 -1.11 -3.28 64.05
N SER A 246 0.16 -3.05 64.42
CA SER A 246 0.83 -3.52 65.65
C SER A 246 2.34 -3.31 65.52
#